data_AF-A0A367F8Q8-F1
#
_entry.id   AF-A0A367F8Q8-F1
#
_cell.length_a   1.000
_cell.length_b   1.000
_cell.length_c   1.000
_cell.angle_alpha   90.00
_cell.angle_beta   90.00
_cell.angle_gamma   90.00
#
_symmetry.space_group_name_H-M   'P 1'
#
loop_
_entity.id
_entity.type
_entity.pdbx_description
1 polymer ?
#
loop_
_entity_poly.entity_id
_entity_poly.type
_entity_poly.pdbx_seq_one_letter_code
_entity_poly.pdbx_strand_id
1 'polypeptide(L)'
;AKSAETLAMVPTNSGMLALDEDGTRCSSDYYLRLTGDGGRMLKGQIALTAIRPTQPWIGDPGGGDPNLARGKATSESSHAQNFASSNAVDGDANSYWESANNAFPQWIQVDLGSAASIGRIVLKLPPSSSWATRTQTLSVQGSTNGTTFTTIAGSTGYTFNPATGNTATITFTQTSARYVRLNITGNTGWPAGQLSEFEVYGTTAGGDTQPPSAPGNLTVTGKTATSVSLSWSASTDNVGVTGYQVRTGGTVTASTTGTTHTVTGLNPGTSYTFTVTAQDAAGNTSPASNAVTATTDAAPNTNLARGKATSESSHTQNFASSNAVDGDANSYWESANNAFPQWIQVDLGSAASIGRIVLKLPPSSSWATRTQTLSVQGSTNGTSFTTIAGSTGYTFNPATGNTATITFTQTSARYVRLNITGNTGWPAGQLSEVEVYTA
;
A
#
# COMPACT_ATOMS: atom_id res chain seq x y z
N ALA A 1 17.72 18.29 16.21
CA ALA A 1 16.69 18.50 15.18
C ALA A 1 17.37 18.90 13.88
N LYS A 2 17.04 18.24 12.76
CA LYS A 2 17.43 18.72 11.42
C LYS A 2 16.23 19.45 10.85
N SER A 3 16.39 20.72 10.46
CA SER A 3 15.42 21.36 9.58
C SER A 3 15.46 20.67 8.21
N ALA A 4 14.31 20.54 7.55
CA ALA A 4 14.30 20.12 6.15
C ALA A 4 15.08 21.16 5.34
N GLU A 5 16.23 20.77 4.78
CA GLU A 5 17.10 21.71 4.06
C GLU A 5 16.49 22.15 2.72
N THR A 6 15.52 21.38 2.19
CA THR A 6 14.83 21.70 0.93
C THR A 6 13.33 21.33 0.97
N LEU A 7 12.51 22.05 0.19
CA LEU A 7 11.07 21.84 0.03
C LEU A 7 10.68 20.45 -0.49
N ALA A 8 11.59 19.76 -1.19
CA ALA A 8 11.35 18.41 -1.74
C ALA A 8 11.29 17.32 -0.65
N MET A 9 11.81 17.59 0.55
CA MET A 9 11.76 16.68 1.69
C MET A 9 10.46 16.81 2.50
N VAL A 10 9.58 17.76 2.11
CA VAL A 10 8.29 18.02 2.74
C VAL A 10 7.17 17.47 1.84
N PRO A 11 6.37 16.49 2.29
CA PRO A 11 5.22 16.01 1.51
C PRO A 11 4.25 17.15 1.20
N THR A 12 3.82 17.23 -0.05
CA THR A 12 2.94 18.31 -0.54
C THR A 12 1.64 18.36 0.28
N ASN A 13 1.23 19.56 0.69
CA ASN A 13 0.04 19.85 1.51
C ASN A 13 0.04 19.28 2.95
N SER A 14 1.20 18.94 3.52
CA SER A 14 1.28 18.37 4.87
C SER A 14 1.32 19.39 6.02
N GLY A 15 1.65 20.66 5.74
CA GLY A 15 1.82 21.69 6.78
C GLY A 15 3.02 21.48 7.72
N MET A 16 3.95 20.57 7.40
CA MET A 16 5.09 20.20 8.26
C MET A 16 6.37 21.01 7.96
N LEU A 17 7.18 21.33 8.97
CA LEU A 17 8.44 22.09 8.82
C LEU A 17 9.70 21.47 9.49
N ALA A 18 9.65 20.35 10.23
CA ALA A 18 10.84 19.70 10.81
C ALA A 18 10.66 18.19 11.15
N LEU A 19 11.80 17.47 11.25
CA LEU A 19 11.91 16.08 11.74
C LEU A 19 12.87 16.04 12.95
N ASP A 20 12.69 15.07 13.87
CA ASP A 20 13.65 14.83 14.95
C ASP A 20 14.88 14.00 14.49
N GLU A 21 15.71 13.53 15.42
CA GLU A 21 16.97 12.83 15.07
C GLU A 21 16.79 11.41 14.55
N ASP A 22 15.64 10.77 14.84
CA ASP A 22 15.33 9.41 14.40
C ASP A 22 14.35 9.36 13.21
N GLY A 23 13.93 10.52 12.70
CA GLY A 23 13.04 10.65 11.55
C GLY A 23 11.56 10.65 11.92
N THR A 24 11.25 10.73 13.22
CA THR A 24 9.89 10.87 13.71
C THR A 24 9.38 12.30 13.50
N ARG A 25 8.10 12.41 13.13
CA ARG A 25 7.43 13.67 12.81
C ARG A 25 7.24 14.50 14.09
N CYS A 26 7.68 15.75 14.11
CA CYS A 26 7.44 16.68 15.24
C CYS A 26 6.90 18.04 14.75
N SER A 27 6.11 18.72 15.58
CA SER A 27 5.53 20.04 15.24
C SER A 27 6.52 21.20 15.46
N SER A 28 6.32 22.33 14.79
CA SER A 28 7.13 23.55 14.95
C SER A 28 7.05 24.15 16.36
N ASP A 29 5.98 23.84 17.10
CA ASP A 29 5.75 24.31 18.47
C ASP A 29 6.59 23.53 19.49
N TYR A 30 6.86 22.25 19.22
CA TYR A 30 7.84 21.43 19.95
C TYR A 30 9.26 21.99 19.79
N TYR A 31 9.60 22.48 18.60
CA TYR A 31 10.91 23.10 18.32
C TYR A 31 11.11 24.39 19.13
N LEU A 32 10.09 25.26 19.22
CA LEU A 32 10.16 26.51 19.99
C LEU A 32 10.33 26.30 21.49
N ARG A 33 9.69 25.26 22.06
CA ARG A 33 9.83 24.89 23.48
C ARG A 33 11.21 24.28 23.79
N LEU A 34 11.77 23.48 22.89
CA LEU A 34 13.14 22.98 22.97
C LEU A 34 14.18 24.13 23.01
N THR A 35 14.01 25.16 22.19
CA THR A 35 14.88 26.35 22.26
C THR A 35 14.66 27.19 23.52
N GLY A 36 13.42 27.29 24.01
CA GLY A 36 13.09 27.98 25.26
C GLY A 36 13.69 27.30 26.49
N ASP A 37 13.54 25.98 26.61
CA ASP A 37 14.10 25.17 27.69
C ASP A 37 15.62 25.05 27.58
N GLY A 38 16.17 24.91 26.37
CA GLY A 38 17.61 25.02 26.12
C GLY A 38 18.19 26.36 26.58
N GLY A 39 17.47 27.46 26.34
CA GLY A 39 17.82 28.78 26.84
C GLY A 39 17.76 28.92 28.36
N ARG A 40 16.81 28.24 29.03
CA ARG A 40 16.69 28.21 30.51
C ARG A 40 17.76 27.33 31.15
N MET A 41 18.11 26.22 30.52
CA MET A 41 19.22 25.34 30.94
C MET A 41 20.57 26.05 30.84
N LEU A 42 20.83 26.77 29.74
CA LEU A 42 22.03 27.61 29.57
C LEU A 42 22.13 28.72 30.62
N LYS A 43 20.99 29.20 31.13
CA LYS A 43 20.90 30.21 32.20
C LYS A 43 20.88 29.60 33.61
N GLY A 44 21.01 28.29 33.75
CA GLY A 44 21.00 27.58 35.05
C GLY A 44 19.66 27.60 35.78
N GLN A 45 18.56 27.92 35.09
CA GLN A 45 17.22 28.03 35.67
C GLN A 45 16.51 26.68 35.78
N ILE A 46 16.98 25.67 35.04
CA ILE A 46 16.53 24.28 35.08
C ILE A 46 17.77 23.37 35.05
N ALA A 47 17.77 22.27 35.79
CA ALA A 47 18.89 21.32 35.86
C ALA A 47 19.08 20.53 34.56
N LEU A 48 20.33 20.28 34.17
CA LEU A 48 20.69 19.43 33.03
C LEU A 48 20.58 17.95 33.44
N THR A 49 19.58 17.24 32.93
CA THR A 49 19.34 15.82 33.23
C THR A 49 19.37 14.97 31.96
N ALA A 50 19.82 13.71 32.09
CA ALA A 50 19.83 12.73 30.98
C ALA A 50 18.43 12.25 30.58
N ILE A 51 17.43 12.47 31.44
CA ILE A 51 16.02 12.26 31.18
C ILE A 51 15.38 13.63 30.98
N ARG A 52 14.63 13.81 29.89
CA ARG A 52 13.99 15.07 29.53
C ARG A 52 12.97 15.46 30.63
N PRO A 53 13.04 16.68 31.21
CA PRO A 53 12.07 17.11 32.23
C PRO A 53 10.62 17.17 31.70
N THR A 54 10.46 17.36 30.39
CA THR A 54 9.19 17.35 29.67
C THR A 54 9.06 16.05 28.87
N GLN A 55 8.05 15.25 29.21
CA GLN A 55 7.65 14.10 28.38
C GLN A 55 7.12 14.56 27.02
N PRO A 56 7.30 13.78 25.94
CA PRO A 56 6.65 14.05 24.66
C PRO A 56 5.15 14.19 24.88
N TRP A 57 4.62 15.34 24.49
CA TRP A 57 3.20 15.63 24.54
C TRP A 57 2.55 15.00 23.31
N ILE A 58 1.83 13.88 23.48
CA ILE A 58 0.99 13.29 22.42
C ILE A 58 -0.34 14.07 22.35
N GLY A 59 -0.31 15.33 21.89
CA GLY A 59 -1.56 16.09 21.68
C GLY A 59 -1.47 17.59 21.43
N ASP A 60 -0.79 18.08 20.39
CA ASP A 60 -0.68 19.53 20.09
C ASP A 60 -2.04 20.31 20.11
N PRO A 61 -2.09 21.55 20.67
CA PRO A 61 -3.21 22.51 20.57
C PRO A 61 -3.53 22.96 19.13
N GLY A 62 -4.09 22.05 18.34
CA GLY A 62 -4.44 22.31 16.94
C GLY A 62 -4.89 21.08 16.15
N GLY A 63 -5.35 20.02 16.83
CA GLY A 63 -6.26 18.96 16.35
C GLY A 63 -6.09 18.41 14.93
N GLY A 64 -5.42 17.26 14.80
CA GLY A 64 -5.50 16.37 13.64
C GLY A 64 -6.84 15.61 13.49
N ASP A 65 -7.86 16.00 14.23
CA ASP A 65 -9.23 15.49 14.09
C ASP A 65 -10.02 16.46 13.19
N PRO A 66 -10.73 15.99 12.15
CA PRO A 66 -11.54 16.87 11.30
C PRO A 66 -12.70 17.50 12.07
N ASN A 67 -13.14 18.69 11.65
CA ASN A 67 -14.44 19.24 12.06
C ASN A 67 -15.56 18.43 11.39
N LEU A 68 -16.23 17.60 12.18
CA LEU A 68 -17.28 16.70 11.74
C LEU A 68 -18.62 17.39 11.49
N ALA A 69 -18.81 18.61 12.00
CA ALA A 69 -20.06 19.35 11.92
C ALA A 69 -20.21 20.18 10.64
N ARG A 70 -19.11 20.49 9.95
CA ARG A 70 -19.13 21.38 8.78
C ARG A 70 -20.04 20.86 7.67
N GLY A 71 -20.99 21.70 7.24
CA GLY A 71 -21.96 21.40 6.19
C GLY A 71 -22.98 20.31 6.54
N LYS A 72 -23.08 19.91 7.80
CA LYS A 72 -24.01 18.86 8.25
C LYS A 72 -25.42 19.38 8.45
N ALA A 73 -26.38 18.45 8.46
CA ALA A 73 -27.77 18.77 8.76
C ALA A 73 -27.91 19.25 10.21
N THR A 74 -28.69 20.32 10.39
CA THR A 74 -28.97 20.90 11.70
C THR A 74 -30.44 20.84 12.04
N SER A 75 -30.74 21.00 13.33
CA SER A 75 -32.08 21.23 13.85
C SER A 75 -31.97 22.18 15.04
N GLU A 76 -33.04 22.89 15.34
CA GLU A 76 -33.07 23.92 16.37
C GLU A 76 -34.43 23.99 17.06
N SER A 77 -34.48 24.60 18.25
CA SER A 77 -35.73 24.93 18.92
C SER A 77 -36.50 26.03 18.20
N SER A 78 -35.79 27.06 17.76
CA SER A 78 -36.34 28.20 17.03
C SER A 78 -35.22 29.01 16.37
N HIS A 79 -35.59 29.94 15.49
CA HIS A 79 -34.71 31.00 15.03
C HIS A 79 -35.46 32.33 14.88
N ALA A 80 -34.72 33.43 14.91
CA ALA A 80 -35.20 34.76 14.56
C ALA A 80 -34.94 35.05 13.06
N GLN A 81 -35.92 35.65 12.39
CA GLN A 81 -35.81 36.07 10.98
C GLN A 81 -35.25 34.97 10.06
N ASN A 82 -34.12 35.20 9.39
CA ASN A 82 -33.43 34.26 8.51
C ASN A 82 -32.14 33.69 9.15
N PHE A 83 -31.94 33.83 10.45
CA PHE A 83 -30.76 33.35 11.18
C PHE A 83 -30.90 31.88 11.61
N ALA A 84 -31.10 30.99 10.63
CA ALA A 84 -31.31 29.56 10.86
C ALA A 84 -30.02 28.82 11.28
N SER A 85 -30.17 27.66 11.93
CA SER A 85 -29.07 26.84 12.46
C SER A 85 -28.06 26.38 11.42
N SER A 86 -28.43 26.31 10.14
CA SER A 86 -27.50 25.97 9.06
C SER A 86 -26.33 26.96 8.97
N ASN A 87 -26.55 28.21 9.37
CA ASN A 87 -25.51 29.25 9.39
C ASN A 87 -24.41 28.92 10.42
N ALA A 88 -24.71 28.15 11.46
CA ALA A 88 -23.70 27.80 12.47
C ALA A 88 -22.75 26.68 12.01
N VAL A 89 -22.89 26.13 10.80
CA VAL A 89 -22.05 25.03 10.30
C VAL A 89 -21.58 25.24 8.86
N ASP A 90 -21.78 26.43 8.30
CA ASP A 90 -21.50 26.73 6.89
C ASP A 90 -20.02 27.09 6.60
N GLY A 91 -19.26 27.44 7.65
CA GLY A 91 -17.87 27.87 7.53
C GLY A 91 -17.70 29.36 7.22
N ASP A 92 -18.76 30.16 7.27
CA ASP A 92 -18.72 31.62 7.18
C ASP A 92 -18.87 32.26 8.56
N ALA A 93 -17.77 32.79 9.10
CA ALA A 93 -17.74 33.44 10.39
C ALA A 93 -18.63 34.70 10.50
N ASN A 94 -19.21 35.22 9.42
CA ASN A 94 -20.09 36.39 9.44
C ASN A 94 -21.58 36.04 9.38
N SER A 95 -21.93 34.80 8.99
CA SER A 95 -23.28 34.29 9.14
C SER A 95 -23.46 33.80 10.58
N TYR A 96 -24.70 33.72 11.06
CA TYR A 96 -24.96 33.17 12.39
C TYR A 96 -26.38 32.64 12.51
N TRP A 97 -26.53 31.70 13.44
CA TRP A 97 -27.80 31.29 14.02
C TRP A 97 -28.17 32.23 15.18
N GLU A 98 -29.44 32.59 15.28
CA GLU A 98 -30.01 33.30 16.43
C GLU A 98 -31.36 32.69 16.79
N SER A 99 -31.54 32.25 18.05
CA SER A 99 -32.81 31.73 18.54
C SER A 99 -33.88 32.82 18.71
N ALA A 100 -35.14 32.47 18.95
CA ALA A 100 -36.16 33.43 19.35
C ALA A 100 -35.77 34.21 20.63
N ASN A 101 -36.04 35.51 20.61
CA ASN A 101 -35.70 36.41 21.72
C ASN A 101 -36.57 36.15 22.96
N ASN A 102 -35.95 36.27 24.14
CA ASN A 102 -36.58 36.13 25.46
C ASN A 102 -37.25 34.77 25.71
N ALA A 103 -36.75 33.71 25.06
CA ALA A 103 -37.37 32.39 25.07
C ALA A 103 -36.44 31.27 25.57
N PHE A 104 -35.43 31.57 26.38
CA PHE A 104 -34.56 30.53 26.96
C PHE A 104 -35.36 29.51 27.80
N PRO A 105 -34.98 28.22 27.80
CA PRO A 105 -33.84 27.64 27.10
C PRO A 105 -34.08 27.47 25.60
N GLN A 106 -33.01 27.60 24.82
CA GLN A 106 -33.00 27.40 23.37
C GLN A 106 -31.90 26.40 23.03
N TRP A 107 -32.11 25.59 21.98
CA TRP A 107 -31.16 24.57 21.59
C TRP A 107 -30.88 24.57 20.08
N ILE A 108 -29.66 24.19 19.74
CA ILE A 108 -29.19 23.90 18.39
C ILE A 108 -28.53 22.52 18.40
N GLN A 109 -28.74 21.76 17.33
CA GLN A 109 -28.25 20.40 17.18
C GLN A 109 -27.64 20.21 15.79
N VAL A 110 -26.54 19.45 15.73
CA VAL A 110 -25.97 18.95 14.48
C VAL A 110 -26.08 17.42 14.44
N ASP A 111 -26.47 16.85 13.29
CA ASP A 111 -26.36 15.43 12.97
C ASP A 111 -25.06 15.18 12.20
N LEU A 112 -24.09 14.51 12.83
CA LEU A 112 -22.79 14.20 12.23
C LEU A 112 -22.92 13.19 11.05
N GLY A 113 -24.08 12.54 10.90
CA GLY A 113 -24.42 11.56 9.87
C GLY A 113 -24.19 10.11 10.32
N SER A 114 -23.23 9.90 11.23
CA SER A 114 -22.96 8.63 11.90
C SER A 114 -22.46 8.89 13.32
N ALA A 115 -22.46 7.87 14.18
CA ALA A 115 -21.81 8.00 15.48
C ALA A 115 -20.30 8.21 15.30
N ALA A 116 -19.74 9.14 16.06
CA ALA A 116 -18.32 9.50 16.04
C ALA A 116 -17.78 9.60 17.47
N SER A 117 -16.47 9.40 17.64
CA SER A 117 -15.78 9.66 18.91
C SER A 117 -15.38 11.12 18.94
N ILE A 118 -16.09 11.91 19.75
CA ILE A 118 -15.89 13.36 19.86
C ILE A 118 -15.23 13.69 21.20
N GLY A 119 -14.35 14.69 21.21
CA GLY A 119 -13.65 15.12 22.44
C GLY A 119 -13.49 16.63 22.59
N ARG A 120 -13.86 17.40 21.56
CA ARG A 120 -13.69 18.85 21.54
C ARG A 120 -14.79 19.51 20.72
N ILE A 121 -15.32 20.61 21.23
CA ILE A 121 -16.23 21.52 20.52
C ILE A 121 -15.61 22.90 20.51
N VAL A 122 -15.70 23.59 19.38
CA VAL A 122 -15.32 25.01 19.27
C VAL A 122 -16.54 25.79 18.81
N LEU A 123 -16.91 26.79 19.60
CA LEU A 123 -18.04 27.66 19.35
C LEU A 123 -17.52 29.05 18.99
N LYS A 124 -18.16 29.72 18.04
CA LYS A 124 -17.80 31.08 17.65
C LYS A 124 -19.00 32.00 17.57
N LEU A 125 -18.73 33.29 17.74
CA LEU A 125 -19.60 34.39 17.35
C LEU A 125 -18.94 35.19 16.23
N PRO A 126 -19.68 36.01 15.47
CA PRO A 126 -19.06 36.81 14.44
C PRO A 126 -17.93 37.69 14.97
N PRO A 127 -16.84 37.85 14.22
CA PRO A 127 -15.59 38.41 14.74
C PRO A 127 -15.63 39.94 14.95
N SER A 128 -16.66 40.62 14.43
CA SER A 128 -16.80 42.07 14.55
C SER A 128 -16.85 42.52 16.01
N SER A 129 -16.14 43.59 16.33
CA SER A 129 -16.14 44.22 17.66
C SER A 129 -17.52 44.70 18.09
N SER A 130 -18.46 44.92 17.16
CA SER A 130 -19.86 45.24 17.44
C SER A 130 -20.59 44.16 18.24
N TRP A 131 -20.05 42.93 18.27
CA TRP A 131 -20.59 41.85 19.10
C TRP A 131 -20.23 42.00 20.58
N ALA A 132 -19.26 42.84 20.95
CA ALA A 132 -18.82 43.05 22.33
C ALA A 132 -18.47 41.74 23.09
N THR A 133 -17.87 41.86 24.27
CA THR A 133 -17.64 40.70 25.12
C THR A 133 -18.97 40.23 25.72
N ARG A 134 -19.27 38.94 25.61
CA ARG A 134 -20.49 38.34 26.18
C ARG A 134 -20.25 36.93 26.67
N THR A 135 -21.10 36.46 27.57
CA THR A 135 -21.06 35.10 28.11
C THR A 135 -22.37 34.40 27.76
N GLN A 136 -22.29 33.23 27.12
CA GLN A 136 -23.44 32.35 26.95
C GLN A 136 -23.36 31.18 27.92
N THR A 137 -24.44 30.92 28.65
CA THR A 137 -24.56 29.78 29.56
C THR A 137 -25.19 28.62 28.82
N LEU A 138 -24.47 27.52 28.70
CA LEU A 138 -24.93 26.34 27.96
C LEU A 138 -24.38 25.04 28.52
N SER A 139 -25.04 23.94 28.15
CA SER A 139 -24.57 22.56 28.33
C SER A 139 -24.42 21.87 26.98
N VAL A 140 -23.57 20.84 26.93
CA VAL A 140 -23.39 19.97 25.75
C VAL A 140 -24.07 18.64 26.02
N GLN A 141 -24.89 18.18 25.08
CA GLN A 141 -25.59 16.90 25.12
C GLN A 141 -25.24 16.07 23.88
N GLY A 142 -25.17 14.75 24.06
CA GLY A 142 -24.91 13.79 22.98
C GLY A 142 -25.99 12.72 22.89
N SER A 143 -26.21 12.22 21.68
CA SER A 143 -27.08 11.08 21.40
C SER A 143 -26.57 10.29 20.20
N THR A 144 -26.76 8.97 20.20
CA THR A 144 -26.52 8.12 19.02
C THR A 144 -27.79 7.88 18.20
N ASN A 145 -28.98 8.07 18.78
CA ASN A 145 -30.27 7.77 18.16
C ASN A 145 -31.12 9.00 17.82
N GLY A 146 -30.77 10.18 18.33
CA GLY A 146 -31.45 11.44 18.05
C GLY A 146 -32.70 11.69 18.91
N THR A 147 -33.04 10.78 19.81
CA THR A 147 -34.22 10.88 20.69
C THR A 147 -33.84 10.92 22.17
N THR A 148 -32.82 10.17 22.59
CA THR A 148 -32.36 10.08 23.98
C THR A 148 -31.02 10.79 24.11
N PHE A 149 -30.95 11.85 24.92
CA PHE A 149 -29.76 12.67 25.09
C PHE A 149 -29.17 12.52 26.48
N THR A 150 -27.84 12.45 26.56
CA THR A 150 -27.07 12.47 27.80
C THR A 150 -26.18 13.71 27.85
N THR A 151 -26.02 14.31 29.01
CA THR A 151 -25.12 15.46 29.21
C THR A 151 -23.66 15.01 29.08
N ILE A 152 -22.93 15.58 28.12
CA ILE A 152 -21.49 15.41 27.91
C ILE A 152 -20.71 16.43 28.75
N ALA A 153 -21.16 17.68 28.76
CA ALA A 153 -20.61 18.75 29.58
C ALA A 153 -21.73 19.51 30.27
N GLY A 154 -21.60 19.70 31.58
CA GLY A 154 -22.59 20.37 32.42
C GLY A 154 -22.78 21.85 32.04
N SER A 155 -23.91 22.43 32.48
CA SER A 155 -24.24 23.82 32.17
C SER A 155 -23.25 24.78 32.82
N THR A 156 -22.56 25.59 32.01
CA THR A 156 -21.62 26.61 32.48
C THR A 156 -21.57 27.81 31.52
N GLY A 157 -21.02 28.93 32.00
CA GLY A 157 -20.84 30.15 31.19
C GLY A 157 -19.57 30.10 30.36
N TYR A 158 -19.68 30.34 29.05
CA TYR A 158 -18.56 30.49 28.14
C TYR A 158 -18.47 31.91 27.60
N THR A 159 -17.32 32.54 27.81
CA THR A 159 -17.08 33.93 27.40
C THR A 159 -16.55 34.00 25.99
N PHE A 160 -17.19 34.80 25.17
CA PHE A 160 -16.79 35.18 23.83
C PHE A 160 -16.28 36.61 23.88
N ASN A 161 -14.99 36.79 23.60
CA ASN A 161 -14.32 38.08 23.62
C ASN A 161 -13.77 38.40 22.22
N PRO A 162 -14.18 39.52 21.59
CA PRO A 162 -13.68 39.89 20.26
C PRO A 162 -12.15 40.05 20.22
N ALA A 163 -11.53 40.46 21.32
CA ALA A 163 -10.07 40.60 21.43
C ALA A 163 -9.33 39.25 21.32
N THR A 164 -10.01 38.13 21.56
CA THR A 164 -9.48 36.77 21.41
C THR A 164 -10.22 35.99 20.33
N GLY A 165 -10.83 36.69 19.36
CA GLY A 165 -11.47 36.07 18.20
C GLY A 165 -12.86 35.50 18.44
N ASN A 166 -13.59 35.96 19.46
CA ASN A 166 -14.98 35.56 19.73
C ASN A 166 -15.19 34.04 19.69
N THR A 167 -14.27 33.31 20.31
CA THR A 167 -14.22 31.84 20.28
C THR A 167 -14.24 31.29 21.69
N ALA A 168 -15.00 30.22 21.91
CA ALA A 168 -14.99 29.41 23.12
C ALA A 168 -14.70 27.95 22.78
N THR A 169 -13.76 27.32 23.49
CA THR A 169 -13.43 25.90 23.32
C THR A 169 -13.90 25.08 24.51
N ILE A 170 -14.53 23.95 24.23
CA ILE A 170 -15.03 22.99 25.21
C ILE A 170 -14.31 21.68 24.96
N THR A 171 -13.62 21.15 25.97
CA THR A 171 -12.99 19.82 25.94
C THR A 171 -13.64 18.92 26.98
N PHE A 172 -13.72 17.63 26.66
CA PHE A 172 -14.31 16.61 27.53
C PHE A 172 -13.68 15.26 27.22
N THR A 173 -13.87 14.28 28.12
CA THR A 173 -13.48 12.89 27.86
C THR A 173 -14.15 12.39 26.59
N GLN A 174 -13.40 11.77 25.68
CA GLN A 174 -13.93 11.27 24.41
C GLN A 174 -15.19 10.42 24.62
N THR A 175 -16.22 10.72 23.85
CA THR A 175 -17.53 10.08 23.95
C THR A 175 -18.14 9.83 22.58
N SER A 176 -18.97 8.80 22.46
CA SER A 176 -19.66 8.47 21.22
C SER A 176 -20.94 9.28 21.06
N ALA A 177 -21.06 10.04 19.97
CA ALA A 177 -22.28 10.76 19.61
C ALA A 177 -22.45 10.84 18.09
N ARG A 178 -23.71 10.75 17.63
CA ARG A 178 -24.11 11.12 16.27
C ARG A 178 -24.75 12.51 16.25
N TYR A 179 -25.62 12.77 17.22
CA TYR A 179 -26.29 14.05 17.39
C TYR A 179 -25.65 14.79 18.55
N VAL A 180 -25.15 15.99 18.29
CA VAL A 180 -24.56 16.86 19.31
C VAL A 180 -25.45 18.08 19.45
N ARG A 181 -25.93 18.33 20.68
CA ARG A 181 -26.87 19.40 20.99
C ARG A 181 -26.29 20.34 22.03
N LEU A 182 -26.39 21.64 21.76
CA LEU A 182 -26.13 22.69 22.74
C LEU A 182 -27.46 23.15 23.32
N ASN A 183 -27.59 23.14 24.64
CA ASN A 183 -28.76 23.68 25.33
C ASN A 183 -28.34 24.98 26.05
N ILE A 184 -28.77 26.11 25.52
CA ILE A 184 -28.40 27.46 25.94
C ILE A 184 -29.48 28.04 26.84
N THR A 185 -29.11 28.49 28.04
CA THR A 185 -30.02 28.98 29.07
C THR A 185 -29.85 30.48 29.37
N GLY A 186 -28.84 31.13 28.78
CA GLY A 186 -28.63 32.57 28.96
C GLY A 186 -27.53 33.12 28.07
N ASN A 187 -27.60 34.43 27.82
CA ASN A 187 -26.61 35.20 27.08
C ASN A 187 -26.59 36.64 27.63
N THR A 188 -25.42 37.15 28.03
CA THR A 188 -25.31 38.49 28.65
C THR A 188 -25.34 39.64 27.64
N GLY A 189 -25.11 39.37 26.35
CA GLY A 189 -25.04 40.40 25.30
C GLY A 189 -26.33 40.58 24.50
N TRP A 190 -27.22 39.59 24.51
CA TRP A 190 -28.48 39.59 23.74
C TRP A 190 -29.46 38.56 24.31
N PRO A 191 -30.79 38.76 24.26
CA PRO A 191 -31.75 37.82 24.86
C PRO A 191 -32.04 36.57 24.00
N ALA A 192 -31.05 36.05 23.27
CA ALA A 192 -31.15 34.83 22.47
C ALA A 192 -29.82 34.05 22.45
N GLY A 193 -29.88 32.76 22.12
CA GLY A 193 -28.70 31.96 21.80
C GLY A 193 -28.18 32.34 20.42
N GLN A 194 -26.87 32.52 20.28
CA GLN A 194 -26.26 32.96 19.01
C GLN A 194 -24.98 32.19 18.72
N LEU A 195 -24.75 31.75 17.49
CA LEU A 195 -23.52 31.07 17.06
C LEU A 195 -23.24 31.32 15.58
N SER A 196 -22.03 31.75 15.23
CA SER A 196 -21.56 31.75 13.84
C SER A 196 -20.91 30.43 13.44
N GLU A 197 -20.29 29.72 14.39
CA GLU A 197 -19.77 28.37 14.15
C GLU A 197 -20.03 27.46 15.35
N PHE A 198 -20.44 26.24 15.05
CA PHE A 198 -20.58 25.10 15.94
C PHE A 198 -19.74 23.95 15.38
N GLU A 199 -18.47 23.95 15.74
CA GLU A 199 -17.50 22.98 15.26
C GLU A 199 -17.39 21.80 16.24
N VAL A 200 -17.49 20.58 15.73
CA VAL A 200 -17.35 19.34 16.52
C VAL A 200 -16.13 18.59 16.02
N TYR A 201 -15.14 18.43 16.89
CA TYR A 201 -13.88 17.76 16.57
C TYR A 201 -13.82 16.37 17.20
N GLY A 202 -13.46 15.42 16.35
CA GLY A 202 -13.28 14.03 16.74
C GLY A 202 -12.92 13.19 15.53
N THR A 203 -12.80 11.89 15.75
CA THR A 203 -12.66 10.93 14.66
C THR A 203 -14.02 10.35 14.34
N THR A 204 -14.31 10.17 13.05
CA THR A 204 -15.32 9.19 12.65
C THR A 204 -14.79 7.83 13.06
N ALA A 205 -14.95 7.49 14.34
CA ALA A 205 -14.75 6.14 14.81
C ALA A 205 -15.67 5.26 13.97
N GLY A 206 -15.12 4.18 13.43
CA GLY A 206 -15.88 3.00 13.07
C GLY A 206 -16.75 2.58 14.24
N GLY A 207 -17.94 3.18 14.35
CA GLY A 207 -19.00 2.70 15.23
C GLY A 207 -19.55 1.36 14.75
N ASP A 208 -19.17 0.97 13.54
CA ASP A 208 -19.30 -0.40 13.09
C ASP A 208 -18.23 -1.26 13.75
N THR A 209 -18.67 -2.13 14.65
CA THR A 209 -17.83 -3.18 15.25
C THR A 209 -18.16 -4.55 14.68
N GLN A 210 -19.15 -4.62 13.78
CA GLN A 210 -19.56 -5.85 13.15
C GLN A 210 -18.69 -6.06 11.91
N PRO A 211 -17.95 -7.18 11.82
CA PRO A 211 -17.20 -7.48 10.62
C PRO A 211 -18.17 -7.87 9.48
N PRO A 212 -17.78 -7.63 8.22
CA PRO A 212 -18.52 -8.14 7.08
C PRO A 212 -18.66 -9.66 7.11
N SER A 213 -19.66 -10.19 6.39
CA SER A 213 -19.77 -11.63 6.17
C SER A 213 -18.54 -12.15 5.39
N ALA A 214 -18.21 -13.43 5.56
CA ALA A 214 -17.18 -14.06 4.72
C ALA A 214 -17.60 -14.01 3.24
N PRO A 215 -16.66 -13.73 2.31
CA PRO A 215 -16.95 -13.86 0.88
C PRO A 215 -17.37 -15.29 0.54
N GLY A 216 -18.45 -15.45 -0.20
CA GLY A 216 -19.00 -16.76 -0.56
C GLY A 216 -18.49 -17.28 -1.91
N ASN A 217 -18.64 -18.59 -2.16
CA ASN A 217 -18.42 -19.21 -3.48
C ASN A 217 -17.10 -18.79 -4.17
N LEU A 218 -15.99 -18.77 -3.44
CA LEU A 218 -14.69 -18.54 -4.07
C LEU A 218 -14.43 -19.70 -5.04
N THR A 219 -14.16 -19.38 -6.29
CA THR A 219 -13.90 -20.34 -7.38
C THR A 219 -12.78 -19.86 -8.29
N VAL A 220 -12.09 -20.82 -8.91
CA VAL A 220 -11.11 -20.56 -9.97
C VAL A 220 -11.85 -20.48 -11.30
N THR A 221 -11.67 -19.39 -12.04
CA THR A 221 -12.33 -19.14 -13.34
C THR A 221 -11.40 -19.36 -14.53
N GLY A 222 -10.09 -19.37 -14.29
CA GLY A 222 -9.08 -19.60 -15.31
C GLY A 222 -7.70 -19.75 -14.70
N LYS A 223 -6.78 -20.33 -15.46
CA LYS A 223 -5.37 -20.45 -15.09
C LYS A 223 -4.49 -20.46 -16.33
N THR A 224 -3.23 -20.10 -16.12
CA THR A 224 -2.14 -20.25 -17.08
C THR A 224 -0.94 -20.85 -16.37
N ALA A 225 0.21 -20.92 -17.03
CA ALA A 225 1.47 -21.29 -16.40
C ALA A 225 1.90 -20.31 -15.29
N THR A 226 1.47 -19.04 -15.34
CA THR A 226 1.97 -18.00 -14.40
C THR A 226 0.87 -17.17 -13.74
N SER A 227 -0.40 -17.55 -13.90
CA SER A 227 -1.52 -16.85 -13.27
C SER A 227 -2.70 -17.74 -12.96
N VAL A 228 -3.51 -17.31 -11.99
CA VAL A 228 -4.80 -17.92 -11.63
C VAL A 228 -5.84 -16.81 -11.48
N SER A 229 -6.96 -16.93 -12.18
CA SER A 229 -8.10 -16.05 -12.09
C SER A 229 -9.14 -16.59 -11.12
N LEU A 230 -9.64 -15.72 -10.25
CA LEU A 230 -10.55 -16.02 -9.15
C LEU A 230 -11.82 -15.17 -9.25
N SER A 231 -12.95 -15.74 -8.83
CA SER A 231 -14.21 -15.03 -8.60
C SER A 231 -14.85 -15.48 -7.30
N TRP A 232 -15.59 -14.58 -6.65
CA TRP A 232 -16.36 -14.89 -5.45
C TRP A 232 -17.67 -14.11 -5.42
N SER A 233 -18.58 -14.50 -4.53
CA SER A 233 -19.80 -13.75 -4.20
C SER A 233 -19.49 -12.63 -3.21
N ALA A 234 -20.14 -11.48 -3.40
CA ALA A 234 -19.95 -10.32 -2.53
C ALA A 234 -20.35 -10.62 -1.08
N SER A 235 -19.55 -10.13 -0.15
CA SER A 235 -19.91 -10.04 1.27
C SER A 235 -20.97 -8.97 1.52
N THR A 236 -21.72 -9.13 2.61
CA THR A 236 -22.65 -8.11 3.13
C THR A 236 -22.18 -7.60 4.48
N ASP A 237 -22.56 -6.38 4.80
CA ASP A 237 -22.23 -5.70 6.03
C ASP A 237 -23.33 -4.70 6.39
N ASN A 238 -23.48 -4.33 7.66
CA ASN A 238 -24.50 -3.40 8.15
C ASN A 238 -24.26 -1.94 7.73
N VAL A 239 -23.02 -1.55 7.46
CA VAL A 239 -22.69 -0.23 6.91
C VAL A 239 -22.22 -0.34 5.45
N GLY A 240 -21.34 -1.30 5.16
CA GLY A 240 -20.92 -1.60 3.80
C GLY A 240 -19.49 -2.12 3.68
N VAL A 241 -19.28 -2.95 2.66
CA VAL A 241 -17.97 -3.50 2.31
C VAL A 241 -17.22 -2.54 1.41
N THR A 242 -15.97 -2.23 1.75
CA THR A 242 -15.12 -1.30 0.99
C THR A 242 -14.10 -2.02 0.10
N GLY A 243 -13.80 -3.29 0.38
CA GLY A 243 -12.97 -4.10 -0.50
C GLY A 243 -12.67 -5.50 0.03
N TYR A 244 -11.80 -6.19 -0.70
CA TYR A 244 -11.39 -7.57 -0.47
C TYR A 244 -9.88 -7.72 -0.48
N GLN A 245 -9.37 -8.61 0.36
CA GLN A 245 -7.97 -9.03 0.38
C GLN A 245 -7.85 -10.47 -0.13
N VAL A 246 -7.11 -10.65 -1.21
CA VAL A 246 -6.77 -11.97 -1.75
C VAL A 246 -5.51 -12.48 -1.06
N ARG A 247 -5.56 -13.73 -0.59
CA ARG A 247 -4.44 -14.39 0.07
C ARG A 247 -3.98 -15.60 -0.71
N THR A 248 -2.67 -15.78 -0.82
CA THR A 248 -2.03 -16.97 -1.37
C THR A 248 -1.18 -17.61 -0.28
N GLY A 249 -1.49 -18.85 0.10
CA GLY A 249 -0.77 -19.53 1.19
C GLY A 249 -0.89 -18.82 2.56
N GLY A 250 -1.97 -18.05 2.76
CA GLY A 250 -2.21 -17.27 3.99
C GLY A 250 -1.70 -15.83 3.96
N THR A 251 -0.79 -15.49 3.05
CA THR A 251 -0.25 -14.13 2.91
C THR A 251 -1.12 -13.30 1.98
N VAL A 252 -1.41 -12.04 2.34
CA VAL A 252 -2.13 -11.10 1.46
C VAL A 252 -1.24 -10.76 0.27
N THR A 253 -1.71 -11.09 -0.93
CA THR A 253 -0.99 -10.85 -2.20
C THR A 253 -1.61 -9.73 -3.01
N ALA A 254 -2.88 -9.39 -2.76
CA ALA A 254 -3.56 -8.29 -3.43
C ALA A 254 -4.75 -7.74 -2.62
N SER A 255 -5.13 -6.50 -2.93
CA SER A 255 -6.37 -5.87 -2.47
C SER A 255 -7.17 -5.39 -3.68
N THR A 256 -8.48 -5.56 -3.68
CA THR A 256 -9.38 -5.16 -4.77
C THR A 256 -10.74 -4.73 -4.24
N THR A 257 -11.44 -3.84 -4.95
CA THR A 257 -12.83 -3.46 -4.62
C THR A 257 -13.88 -4.33 -5.33
N GLY A 258 -13.48 -5.06 -6.38
CA GLY A 258 -14.35 -5.96 -7.13
C GLY A 258 -14.39 -7.39 -6.56
N THR A 259 -15.27 -8.22 -7.11
CA THR A 259 -15.46 -9.63 -6.70
C THR A 259 -14.70 -10.63 -7.56
N THR A 260 -13.70 -10.15 -8.31
CA THR A 260 -12.83 -10.95 -9.16
C THR A 260 -11.41 -10.43 -9.07
N HIS A 261 -10.43 -11.33 -9.19
CA HIS A 261 -9.02 -10.95 -9.24
C HIS A 261 -8.19 -12.01 -9.98
N THR A 262 -7.14 -11.59 -10.67
CA THR A 262 -6.16 -12.51 -11.28
C THR A 262 -4.83 -12.38 -10.58
N VAL A 263 -4.42 -13.44 -9.90
CA VAL A 263 -3.10 -13.52 -9.26
C VAL A 263 -2.07 -13.87 -10.34
N THR A 264 -1.06 -13.02 -10.52
CA THR A 264 0.00 -13.18 -11.52
C THR A 264 1.36 -13.43 -10.88
N GLY A 265 2.35 -13.83 -11.68
CA GLY A 265 3.72 -14.06 -11.19
C GLY A 265 3.88 -15.37 -10.43
N LEU A 266 2.98 -16.33 -10.68
CA LEU A 266 3.04 -17.67 -10.12
C LEU A 266 4.04 -18.53 -10.91
N ASN A 267 4.57 -19.57 -10.26
CA ASN A 267 5.43 -20.55 -10.89
C ASN A 267 4.60 -21.58 -11.66
N PRO A 268 5.04 -22.02 -12.85
CA PRO A 268 4.39 -23.12 -13.59
C PRO A 268 4.36 -24.44 -12.82
N GLY A 269 3.35 -25.27 -13.12
CA GLY A 269 3.15 -26.59 -12.51
C GLY A 269 3.06 -26.61 -10.99
N THR A 270 2.82 -25.47 -10.34
CA THR A 270 2.88 -25.31 -8.89
C THR A 270 1.47 -25.17 -8.32
N SER A 271 1.22 -25.89 -7.22
CA SER A 271 -0.06 -25.85 -6.51
C SER A 271 -0.12 -24.66 -5.55
N TYR A 272 -1.17 -23.85 -5.66
CA TYR A 272 -1.44 -22.71 -4.79
C TYR A 272 -2.81 -22.82 -4.15
N THR A 273 -2.91 -22.40 -2.89
CA THR A 273 -4.18 -22.30 -2.16
C THR A 273 -4.54 -20.84 -1.95
N PHE A 274 -5.77 -20.48 -2.28
CA PHE A 274 -6.30 -19.12 -2.23
C PHE A 274 -7.47 -19.01 -1.26
N THR A 275 -7.52 -17.89 -0.54
CA THR A 275 -8.66 -17.44 0.26
C THR A 275 -8.87 -15.95 0.07
N VAL A 276 -10.08 -15.47 0.37
CA VAL A 276 -10.41 -14.04 0.31
C VAL A 276 -11.09 -13.62 1.62
N THR A 277 -10.76 -12.43 2.13
CA THR A 277 -11.53 -11.76 3.20
C THR A 277 -12.08 -10.44 2.68
N ALA A 278 -13.17 -9.97 3.28
CA ALA A 278 -13.70 -8.62 3.07
C ALA A 278 -13.22 -7.66 4.17
N GLN A 279 -13.21 -6.37 3.85
CA GLN A 279 -12.98 -5.27 4.78
C GLN A 279 -14.06 -4.20 4.60
N ASP A 280 -14.40 -3.50 5.67
CA ASP A 280 -15.30 -2.34 5.67
C ASP A 280 -14.53 -1.01 5.82
N ALA A 281 -15.25 0.10 6.00
CA ALA A 281 -14.65 1.42 6.20
C ALA A 281 -14.15 1.64 7.64
N ALA A 282 -14.60 0.82 8.59
CA ALA A 282 -14.23 0.85 10.00
C ALA A 282 -12.92 0.08 10.28
N GLY A 283 -12.46 -0.72 9.33
CA GLY A 283 -11.28 -1.57 9.44
C GLY A 283 -11.58 -2.98 9.96
N ASN A 284 -12.85 -3.37 10.11
CA ASN A 284 -13.19 -4.74 10.47
C ASN A 284 -12.91 -5.68 9.30
N THR A 285 -12.41 -6.88 9.61
CA THR A 285 -12.09 -7.91 8.61
C THR A 285 -13.00 -9.12 8.81
N SER A 286 -13.58 -9.62 7.73
CA SER A 286 -14.43 -10.82 7.77
C SER A 286 -13.63 -12.09 8.10
N PRO A 287 -14.29 -13.19 8.49
CA PRO A 287 -13.72 -14.52 8.32
C PRO A 287 -13.35 -14.78 6.86
N ALA A 288 -12.42 -15.71 6.62
CA ALA A 288 -12.02 -16.10 5.27
C ALA A 288 -13.16 -16.84 4.54
N SER A 289 -13.17 -16.71 3.21
CA SER A 289 -13.97 -17.55 2.31
C SER A 289 -13.63 -19.04 2.43
N ASN A 290 -14.35 -19.89 1.70
CA ASN A 290 -13.84 -21.23 1.39
C ASN A 290 -12.45 -21.13 0.72
N ALA A 291 -11.60 -22.12 0.97
CA ALA A 291 -10.31 -22.23 0.29
C ALA A 291 -10.50 -22.89 -1.08
N VAL A 292 -9.76 -22.43 -2.08
CA VAL A 292 -9.63 -23.11 -3.39
C VAL A 292 -8.18 -23.38 -3.69
N THR A 293 -7.89 -24.57 -4.22
CA THR A 293 -6.56 -24.96 -4.66
C THR A 293 -6.53 -25.05 -6.18
N ALA A 294 -5.52 -24.45 -6.80
CA ALA A 294 -5.26 -24.57 -8.23
C ALA A 294 -3.78 -24.86 -8.47
N THR A 295 -3.51 -25.80 -9.36
CA THR A 295 -2.19 -26.01 -9.93
C THR A 295 -2.11 -25.24 -11.25
N THR A 296 -1.17 -24.30 -11.35
CA THR A 296 -0.86 -23.60 -12.60
C THR A 296 -0.51 -24.60 -13.70
N ASP A 297 -0.70 -24.22 -14.95
CA ASP A 297 -0.35 -25.10 -16.05
C ASP A 297 1.17 -25.32 -16.08
N ALA A 298 1.59 -26.46 -16.66
CA ALA A 298 3.00 -26.64 -16.96
C ALA A 298 3.47 -25.55 -17.93
N ALA A 299 4.73 -25.17 -17.82
CA ALA A 299 5.30 -24.25 -18.78
C ALA A 299 5.25 -24.84 -20.19
N PRO A 300 5.06 -24.01 -21.23
CA PRO A 300 5.12 -24.49 -22.61
C PRO A 300 6.47 -25.17 -22.87
N ASN A 301 6.46 -26.46 -23.20
CA ASN A 301 7.68 -27.21 -23.52
C ASN A 301 8.12 -26.99 -24.98
N THR A 302 8.24 -25.72 -25.38
CA THR A 302 8.66 -25.33 -26.73
C THR A 302 10.15 -24.97 -26.72
N ASN A 303 10.93 -25.61 -27.60
CA ASN A 303 12.34 -25.23 -27.78
C ASN A 303 12.42 -23.86 -28.47
N LEU A 304 12.79 -22.84 -27.72
CA LEU A 304 12.93 -21.45 -28.17
C LEU A 304 14.14 -21.24 -29.09
N ALA A 305 15.12 -22.15 -29.08
CA ALA A 305 16.33 -22.05 -29.87
C ALA A 305 16.20 -22.66 -31.28
N ARG A 306 15.19 -23.52 -31.53
CA ARG A 306 15.04 -24.20 -32.82
C ARG A 306 14.91 -23.20 -33.98
N GLY A 307 15.77 -23.34 -34.99
CA GLY A 307 15.82 -22.51 -36.20
C GLY A 307 16.26 -21.06 -35.95
N LYS A 308 16.81 -20.74 -34.78
CA LYS A 308 17.23 -19.38 -34.43
C LYS A 308 18.61 -19.04 -34.97
N ALA A 309 18.89 -17.74 -35.07
CA ALA A 309 20.19 -17.27 -35.50
C ALA A 309 21.25 -17.61 -34.45
N THR A 310 22.41 -18.06 -34.92
CA THR A 310 23.54 -18.41 -34.07
C THR A 310 24.76 -17.55 -34.37
N SER A 311 25.69 -17.54 -33.41
CA SER A 311 27.04 -17.03 -33.59
C SER A 311 27.99 -17.92 -32.80
N GLU A 312 29.26 -17.94 -33.16
CA GLU A 312 30.26 -18.82 -32.56
C GLU A 312 31.64 -18.18 -32.53
N SER A 313 32.52 -18.71 -31.68
CA SER A 313 33.94 -18.34 -31.68
C SER A 313 34.66 -18.85 -32.91
N SER A 314 34.38 -20.09 -33.31
CA SER A 314 34.95 -20.74 -34.49
C SER A 314 34.17 -22.01 -34.83
N HIS A 315 34.45 -22.57 -35.99
CA HIS A 315 34.10 -23.94 -36.34
C HIS A 315 35.19 -24.59 -37.20
N THR A 316 35.13 -25.90 -37.34
CA THR A 316 35.92 -26.67 -38.31
C THR A 316 35.04 -27.18 -39.44
N GLN A 317 35.58 -27.21 -40.66
CA GLN A 317 34.88 -27.68 -41.87
C GLN A 317 33.49 -27.03 -42.03
N ASN A 318 32.44 -27.83 -42.22
CA ASN A 318 31.05 -27.39 -42.35
C ASN A 318 30.23 -27.59 -41.05
N PHE A 319 30.88 -27.81 -39.90
CA PHE A 319 30.23 -28.02 -38.60
C PHE A 319 29.92 -26.70 -37.90
N ALA A 320 29.17 -25.83 -38.57
CA ALA A 320 28.79 -24.51 -38.07
C ALA A 320 27.70 -24.56 -36.98
N SER A 321 27.58 -23.51 -36.19
CA SER A 321 26.65 -23.38 -35.05
C SER A 321 25.19 -23.51 -35.44
N SER A 322 24.83 -23.24 -36.70
CA SER A 322 23.46 -23.44 -37.19
C SER A 322 23.00 -24.89 -37.07
N ASN A 323 23.92 -25.85 -37.12
CA ASN A 323 23.62 -27.27 -36.94
C ASN A 323 23.15 -27.56 -35.51
N ALA A 324 23.58 -26.76 -34.53
CA ALA A 324 23.20 -26.98 -33.13
C ALA A 324 21.76 -26.55 -32.81
N VAL A 325 21.00 -26.06 -33.78
CA VAL A 325 19.63 -25.56 -33.58
C VAL A 325 18.67 -25.97 -34.71
N ASP A 326 19.10 -26.84 -35.63
CA ASP A 326 18.35 -27.18 -36.84
C ASP A 326 17.25 -28.24 -36.59
N GLY A 327 17.31 -28.96 -35.47
CA GLY A 327 16.39 -30.03 -35.14
C GLY A 327 16.79 -31.41 -35.65
N ASP A 328 17.96 -31.56 -36.28
CA ASP A 328 18.55 -32.83 -36.69
C ASP A 328 19.60 -33.29 -35.68
N ALA A 329 19.29 -34.36 -34.95
CA ALA A 329 20.18 -34.91 -33.95
C ALA A 329 21.52 -35.44 -34.51
N ASN A 330 21.68 -35.58 -35.83
CA ASN A 330 22.89 -36.11 -36.45
C ASN A 330 23.84 -35.04 -36.99
N SER A 331 23.33 -33.82 -37.22
CA SER A 331 24.18 -32.67 -37.52
C SER A 331 24.79 -32.16 -36.21
N TYR A 332 25.92 -31.47 -36.28
CA TYR A 332 26.53 -30.88 -35.10
C TYR A 332 27.40 -29.68 -35.42
N TRP A 333 27.55 -28.82 -34.43
CA TRP A 333 28.60 -27.81 -34.38
C TRP A 333 29.88 -28.43 -33.79
N GLU A 334 31.03 -28.07 -34.35
CA GLU A 334 32.36 -28.39 -33.80
C GLU A 334 33.27 -27.17 -33.92
N SER A 335 33.80 -26.71 -32.78
CA SER A 335 34.75 -25.60 -32.72
C SER A 335 36.12 -25.96 -33.32
N ALA A 336 37.01 -24.98 -33.48
CA ALA A 336 38.41 -25.25 -33.79
C ALA A 336 39.07 -26.15 -32.72
N ASN A 337 39.93 -27.07 -33.18
CA ASN A 337 40.63 -28.02 -32.33
C ASN A 337 41.73 -27.35 -31.49
N ASN A 338 41.90 -27.81 -30.26
CA ASN A 338 42.93 -27.38 -29.30
C ASN A 338 42.89 -25.87 -29.00
N ALA A 339 41.71 -25.25 -29.11
CA ALA A 339 41.57 -23.80 -29.02
C ALA A 339 40.60 -23.35 -27.91
N PHE A 340 40.40 -24.15 -26.87
CA PHE A 340 39.57 -23.74 -25.72
C PHE A 340 40.10 -22.44 -25.06
N PRO A 341 39.22 -21.55 -24.56
CA PRO A 341 37.77 -21.66 -24.55
C PRO A 341 37.12 -21.40 -25.91
N GLN A 342 36.02 -22.09 -26.18
CA GLN A 342 35.20 -21.94 -27.38
C GLN A 342 33.76 -21.67 -26.96
N TRP A 343 33.02 -20.92 -27.76
CA TRP A 343 31.64 -20.57 -27.44
C TRP A 343 30.71 -20.67 -28.64
N ILE A 344 29.47 -21.04 -28.34
CA ILE A 344 28.31 -20.94 -29.24
C ILE A 344 27.26 -20.07 -28.57
N GLN A 345 26.57 -19.26 -29.37
CA GLN A 345 25.53 -18.34 -28.93
C GLN A 345 24.29 -18.52 -29.80
N VAL A 346 23.12 -18.51 -29.17
CA VAL A 346 21.81 -18.49 -29.83
C VAL A 346 21.11 -17.16 -29.53
N ASP A 347 20.63 -16.46 -30.56
CA ASP A 347 19.71 -15.33 -30.44
C ASP A 347 18.26 -15.83 -30.52
N LEU A 348 17.55 -15.86 -29.39
CA LEU A 348 16.15 -16.30 -29.31
C LEU A 348 15.17 -15.38 -30.09
N GLY A 349 15.64 -14.22 -30.55
CA GLY A 349 14.89 -13.23 -31.33
C GLY A 349 14.23 -12.16 -30.46
N SER A 350 13.83 -12.51 -29.24
CA SER A 350 13.32 -11.59 -28.22
C SER A 350 13.74 -12.06 -26.83
N ALA A 351 13.74 -11.16 -25.85
CA ALA A 351 13.96 -11.56 -24.46
C ALA A 351 12.86 -12.52 -24.00
N ALA A 352 13.25 -13.67 -23.47
CA ALA A 352 12.36 -14.68 -22.93
C ALA A 352 12.80 -15.08 -21.53
N SER A 353 11.84 -15.53 -20.73
CA SER A 353 12.10 -16.03 -19.40
C SER A 353 12.43 -17.51 -19.46
N ILE A 354 13.71 -17.85 -19.32
CA ILE A 354 14.24 -19.21 -19.51
C ILE A 354 14.64 -19.83 -18.18
N GLY A 355 14.55 -21.16 -18.06
CA GLY A 355 14.92 -21.89 -16.84
C GLY A 355 15.53 -23.27 -17.06
N ARG A 356 15.54 -23.74 -18.32
CA ARG A 356 16.10 -25.05 -18.67
C ARG A 356 16.76 -25.00 -20.04
N ILE A 357 17.96 -25.57 -20.10
CA ILE A 357 18.69 -25.83 -21.34
C ILE A 357 18.92 -27.32 -21.45
N VAL A 358 18.71 -27.88 -22.63
CA VAL A 358 19.05 -29.28 -22.94
C VAL A 358 20.09 -29.26 -24.05
N LEU A 359 21.25 -29.83 -23.75
CA LEU A 359 22.37 -29.96 -24.67
C LEU A 359 22.44 -31.40 -25.16
N LYS A 360 22.75 -31.59 -26.43
CA LYS A 360 22.90 -32.93 -27.01
C LYS A 360 24.18 -33.08 -27.82
N LEU A 361 24.62 -34.32 -27.91
CA LEU A 361 25.55 -34.81 -28.92
C LEU A 361 24.81 -35.79 -29.83
N PRO A 362 25.35 -36.10 -31.02
CA PRO A 362 24.73 -37.08 -31.88
C PRO A 362 24.51 -38.43 -31.16
N PRO A 363 23.37 -39.09 -31.40
CA PRO A 363 22.94 -40.24 -30.60
C PRO A 363 23.70 -41.53 -30.92
N SER A 364 24.42 -41.58 -32.05
CA SER A 364 25.19 -42.75 -32.45
C SER A 364 26.18 -43.18 -31.36
N SER A 365 26.33 -44.50 -31.14
CA SER A 365 27.30 -45.04 -30.18
C SER A 365 28.76 -44.76 -30.55
N SER A 366 29.04 -44.34 -31.80
CA SER A 366 30.35 -43.80 -32.18
C SER A 366 30.70 -42.52 -31.41
N TRP A 367 29.70 -41.82 -30.90
CA TRP A 367 29.85 -40.73 -29.95
C TRP A 367 29.94 -41.28 -28.54
N ALA A 368 31.11 -41.84 -28.20
CA ALA A 368 31.39 -42.40 -26.90
C ALA A 368 31.18 -41.38 -25.76
N THR A 369 30.89 -41.91 -24.57
CA THR A 369 30.68 -41.13 -23.34
C THR A 369 31.80 -40.12 -23.14
N ARG A 370 31.43 -38.85 -22.94
CA ARG A 370 32.37 -37.77 -22.72
C ARG A 370 31.80 -36.70 -21.81
N THR A 371 32.66 -35.89 -21.25
CA THR A 371 32.29 -34.75 -20.41
C THR A 371 32.76 -33.47 -21.09
N GLN A 372 31.85 -32.53 -21.29
CA GLN A 372 32.21 -31.17 -21.70
C GLN A 372 32.09 -30.23 -20.49
N THR A 373 33.16 -29.49 -20.21
CA THR A 373 33.18 -28.48 -19.17
C THR A 373 32.72 -27.15 -19.75
N LEU A 374 31.61 -26.61 -19.27
CA LEU A 374 31.06 -25.36 -19.79
C LEU A 374 30.30 -24.56 -18.73
N SER A 375 30.12 -23.27 -19.02
CA SER A 375 29.22 -22.36 -18.31
C SER A 375 28.13 -21.85 -19.25
N VAL A 376 26.99 -21.46 -18.69
CA VAL A 376 25.88 -20.82 -19.42
C VAL A 376 25.87 -19.33 -19.07
N GLN A 377 25.81 -18.50 -20.10
CA GLN A 377 25.71 -17.05 -19.97
C GLN A 377 24.45 -16.53 -20.67
N GLY A 378 23.84 -15.48 -20.12
CA GLY A 378 22.67 -14.81 -20.67
C GLY A 378 22.89 -13.32 -20.88
N SER A 379 22.24 -12.79 -21.92
CA SER A 379 22.20 -11.36 -22.21
C SER A 379 20.86 -10.96 -22.82
N THR A 380 20.38 -9.75 -22.54
CA THR A 380 19.21 -9.16 -23.24
C THR A 380 19.62 -8.28 -24.42
N ASN A 381 20.87 -7.80 -24.46
CA ASN A 381 21.36 -6.83 -25.44
C ASN A 381 22.43 -7.39 -26.39
N GLY A 382 22.96 -8.59 -26.13
CA GLY A 382 23.94 -9.26 -26.97
C GLY A 382 25.39 -8.80 -26.78
N THR A 383 25.62 -7.83 -25.89
CA THR A 383 26.96 -7.26 -25.62
C THR A 383 27.41 -7.47 -24.18
N SER A 384 26.50 -7.38 -23.20
CA SER A 384 26.78 -7.60 -21.78
C SER A 384 26.21 -8.94 -21.34
N PHE A 385 27.08 -9.86 -20.92
CA PHE A 385 26.69 -11.21 -20.51
C PHE A 385 26.83 -11.39 -18.99
N THR A 386 25.90 -12.14 -18.42
CA THR A 386 25.93 -12.58 -17.02
C THR A 386 25.94 -14.09 -16.97
N THR A 387 26.65 -14.68 -16.01
CA THR A 387 26.68 -16.14 -15.82
C THR A 387 25.36 -16.59 -15.20
N ILE A 388 24.60 -17.42 -15.93
CA ILE A 388 23.36 -18.06 -15.47
C ILE A 388 23.69 -19.36 -14.71
N ALA A 389 24.62 -20.15 -15.25
CA ALA A 389 25.11 -21.38 -14.62
C ALA A 389 26.64 -21.40 -14.67
N GLY A 390 27.25 -21.63 -13.51
CA GLY A 390 28.71 -21.66 -13.36
C GLY A 390 29.37 -22.79 -14.17
N SER A 391 30.68 -22.65 -14.40
CA SER A 391 31.44 -23.65 -15.17
C SER A 391 31.48 -24.99 -14.44
N THR A 392 30.96 -26.04 -15.07
CA THR A 392 31.02 -27.42 -14.55
C THR A 392 31.06 -28.43 -15.69
N GLY A 393 31.43 -29.68 -15.39
CA GLY A 393 31.45 -30.79 -16.34
C GLY A 393 30.07 -31.41 -16.53
N TYR A 394 29.60 -31.50 -17.78
CA TYR A 394 28.37 -32.19 -18.15
C TYR A 394 28.69 -33.44 -18.95
N THR A 395 28.24 -34.60 -18.44
CA THR A 395 28.48 -35.89 -19.08
C THR A 395 27.38 -36.21 -20.08
N PHE A 396 27.80 -36.52 -21.30
CA PHE A 396 26.98 -37.03 -22.39
C PHE A 396 27.26 -38.52 -22.52
N ASN A 397 26.23 -39.33 -22.31
CA ASN A 397 26.33 -40.79 -22.38
C ASN A 397 25.34 -41.31 -23.44
N PRO A 398 25.80 -42.04 -24.47
CA PRO A 398 24.91 -42.56 -25.51
C PRO A 398 23.86 -43.53 -24.96
N ALA A 399 24.15 -44.24 -23.86
CA ALA A 399 23.18 -45.12 -23.19
C ALA A 399 21.97 -44.37 -22.60
N THR A 400 22.11 -43.06 -22.36
CA THR A 400 21.03 -42.19 -21.88
C THR A 400 20.70 -41.09 -22.92
N GLY A 401 20.96 -41.36 -24.19
CA GLY A 401 20.59 -40.48 -25.30
C GLY A 401 21.52 -39.30 -25.54
N ASN A 402 22.79 -39.35 -25.08
CA ASN A 402 23.81 -38.32 -25.30
C ASN A 402 23.29 -36.90 -25.00
N THR A 403 22.61 -36.77 -23.87
CA THR A 403 21.90 -35.55 -23.48
C THR A 403 22.36 -35.09 -22.10
N ALA A 404 22.53 -33.78 -21.93
CA ALA A 404 22.74 -33.13 -20.64
C ALA A 404 21.68 -32.05 -20.42
N THR A 405 21.04 -32.04 -19.25
CA THR A 405 20.04 -31.03 -18.88
C THR A 405 20.61 -30.09 -17.83
N ILE A 406 20.42 -28.79 -18.03
CA ILE A 406 20.84 -27.72 -17.14
C ILE A 406 19.59 -26.97 -16.70
N THR A 407 19.28 -27.00 -15.41
CA THR A 407 18.19 -26.23 -14.79
C THR A 407 18.75 -25.14 -13.90
N PHE A 408 18.14 -23.97 -13.91
CA PHE A 408 18.60 -22.80 -13.16
C PHE A 408 17.42 -21.90 -12.78
N THR A 409 17.65 -20.97 -11.85
CA THR A 409 16.66 -19.95 -11.49
C THR A 409 16.26 -19.14 -12.71
N GLN A 410 14.96 -18.99 -12.90
CA GLN A 410 14.38 -18.33 -14.07
C GLN A 410 15.03 -16.97 -14.33
N THR A 411 15.56 -16.81 -15.55
CA THR A 411 16.34 -15.63 -15.95
C THR A 411 15.84 -15.09 -17.29
N SER A 412 15.75 -13.76 -17.42
CA SER A 412 15.41 -13.11 -18.68
C SER A 412 16.64 -13.04 -19.60
N ALA A 413 16.58 -13.69 -20.76
CA ALA A 413 17.64 -13.66 -21.76
C ALA A 413 17.07 -13.62 -23.18
N ARG A 414 17.73 -12.87 -24.06
CA ARG A 414 17.55 -12.95 -25.52
C ARG A 414 18.68 -13.77 -26.16
N TYR A 415 19.89 -13.57 -25.70
CA TYR A 415 21.08 -14.27 -26.17
C TYR A 415 21.53 -15.26 -25.10
N VAL A 416 21.64 -16.52 -25.48
CA VAL A 416 22.16 -17.60 -24.62
C VAL A 416 23.50 -18.02 -25.18
N ARG A 417 24.57 -17.96 -24.37
CA ARG A 417 25.92 -18.33 -24.78
C ARG A 417 26.44 -19.47 -23.90
N LEU A 418 26.91 -20.53 -24.54
CA LEU A 418 27.62 -21.63 -23.88
C LEU A 418 29.11 -21.37 -24.05
N ASN A 419 29.84 -21.25 -22.95
CA ASN A 419 31.30 -21.09 -22.98
C ASN A 419 31.95 -22.39 -22.51
N ILE A 420 32.54 -23.13 -23.44
CA ILE A 420 33.11 -24.47 -23.27
C ILE A 420 34.62 -24.36 -23.10
N THR A 421 35.14 -24.95 -22.02
CA THR A 421 36.55 -24.88 -21.61
C THR A 421 37.26 -26.23 -21.67
N GLY A 422 36.54 -27.33 -21.91
CA GLY A 422 37.15 -28.64 -22.11
C GLY A 422 36.16 -29.69 -22.60
N ASN A 423 36.68 -30.76 -23.19
CA ASN A 423 35.95 -31.94 -23.65
C ASN A 423 36.86 -33.17 -23.52
N THR A 424 36.42 -34.22 -22.84
CA THR A 424 37.24 -35.42 -22.59
C THR A 424 37.29 -36.39 -23.78
N GLY A 425 36.40 -36.26 -24.76
CA GLY A 425 36.30 -37.18 -25.91
C GLY A 425 36.87 -36.64 -27.23
N TRP A 426 37.15 -35.33 -27.31
CA TRP A 426 37.64 -34.67 -28.52
C TRP A 426 38.26 -33.30 -28.16
N PRO A 427 39.26 -32.78 -28.89
CA PRO A 427 39.91 -31.51 -28.55
C PRO A 427 39.12 -30.25 -28.99
N ALA A 428 37.80 -30.32 -29.10
CA ALA A 428 36.94 -29.20 -29.48
C ALA A 428 35.60 -29.25 -28.73
N GLY A 429 34.89 -28.12 -28.67
CA GLY A 429 33.51 -28.07 -28.23
C GLY A 429 32.61 -28.65 -29.32
N GLN A 430 31.65 -29.50 -28.95
CA GLN A 430 30.76 -30.18 -29.91
C GLN A 430 29.33 -30.20 -29.38
N LEU A 431 28.34 -29.84 -30.21
CA LEU A 431 26.92 -29.91 -29.82
C LEU A 431 26.07 -30.19 -31.06
N SER A 432 25.19 -31.20 -30.99
CA SER A 432 24.16 -31.44 -32.02
C SER A 432 22.90 -30.64 -31.79
N GLU A 433 22.55 -30.37 -30.53
CA GLU A 433 21.41 -29.51 -30.21
C GLU A 433 21.72 -28.64 -28.99
N VAL A 434 21.29 -27.40 -29.06
CA VAL A 434 21.16 -26.44 -27.98
C VAL A 434 19.68 -26.09 -27.89
N GLU A 435 18.98 -26.74 -26.98
CA GLU A 435 17.55 -26.51 -26.77
C GLU A 435 17.36 -25.59 -25.56
N VAL A 436 16.55 -24.54 -25.73
CA VAL A 436 16.29 -23.54 -24.68
C VAL A 436 14.79 -23.52 -24.37
N TYR A 437 14.42 -23.67 -23.11
CA TYR A 437 13.02 -23.77 -22.69
C TYR A 437 12.69 -22.73 -21.62
N THR A 438 11.42 -22.29 -21.62
CA THR A 438 10.85 -21.58 -20.47
C THR A 438 10.89 -22.48 -19.23
N ALA A 439 11.09 -21.87 -18.06
CA ALA A 439 11.13 -22.58 -16.77
C ALA A 439 9.82 -23.33 -16.50
#